data_AF-A0A9D2WS83-F1
#
_entry.id   AF-A0A9D2WS83-F1
#
_cell.length_a   1.000
_cell.length_b   1.000
_cell.length_c   1.000
_cell.angle_alpha   90.00
_cell.angle_beta   90.00
_cell.angle_gamma   90.00
#
_symmetry.space_group_name_H-M   'P 1'
#
loop_
_entity.id
_entity.type
_entity.pdbx_description
1 polymer ?
#
loop_
_entity_poly.entity_id
_entity_poly.type
_entity_poly.pdbx_seq_one_letter_code
_entity_poly.pdbx_strand_id
1 'polypeptide(L)'
;MKLLIGQILPYFTVTIFILGMLYRLGRWAGARIVHNITLSPWLQTKGQVVLRVGTEAFLFRNLFIYDKALWAGALLMHFALFNILVGHLVGFGFLGTQFTLIPVLGITPELSLEMSNLFGAIFGIVLFVALLYLLYRRLAKEAVKLVNKPSDNLWLLYLLVLVGIGNIMRFVPDYHIEYILVRDYITALILFRPVVHMELLNNGFFLVHLLLVQILLIVFPFSKLMHVFGMFAERYIVNRVYHDPAPDLPNVDVVAARQAGLGVPDGNTAGEGV
;
A
#
# COMPACT_ATOMS: atom_id res chain seq x y z
N MET A 1 16.11 5.61 -26.82
CA MET A 1 15.35 5.85 -25.56
C MET A 1 14.34 4.75 -25.24
N LYS A 2 13.50 4.29 -26.18
CA LYS A 2 12.49 3.22 -25.95
C LYS A 2 13.05 1.95 -25.32
N LEU A 3 14.14 1.40 -25.88
CA LEU A 3 14.80 0.19 -25.34
C LEU A 3 15.40 0.40 -23.94
N LEU A 4 15.96 1.59 -23.68
CA LEU A 4 16.49 1.93 -22.36
C LEU A 4 15.37 1.89 -21.31
N ILE A 5 14.25 2.55 -21.58
CA ILE A 5 13.11 2.65 -20.65
C ILE A 5 12.34 1.32 -20.55
N GLY A 6 12.16 0.63 -21.67
CA GLY A 6 11.31 -0.56 -21.77
C GLY A 6 12.03 -1.90 -21.65
N GLN A 7 13.36 -1.95 -21.58
CA GLN A 7 14.06 -3.24 -21.44
C GLN A 7 15.16 -3.21 -20.41
N ILE A 8 15.96 -2.14 -20.38
CA ILE A 8 17.11 -2.07 -19.47
C ILE A 8 16.70 -1.57 -18.09
N LEU A 9 15.99 -0.44 -18.03
CA LEU A 9 15.57 0.21 -16.80
C LEU A 9 14.74 -0.70 -15.88
N PRO A 10 13.84 -1.60 -16.37
CA PRO A 10 13.05 -2.45 -15.50
C PRO A 10 13.89 -3.33 -14.56
N TYR A 11 15.04 -3.83 -15.04
CA TYR A 11 15.95 -4.63 -14.21
C TYR A 11 16.57 -3.80 -13.08
N PHE A 12 17.01 -2.58 -13.37
CA PHE A 12 17.50 -1.65 -12.35
C PHE A 12 16.39 -1.26 -11.37
N THR A 13 15.19 -0.97 -11.88
CA THR A 13 14.01 -0.63 -11.07
C THR A 13 13.71 -1.74 -10.06
N VAL A 14 13.58 -2.99 -10.50
CA VAL A 14 13.27 -4.11 -9.61
C VAL A 14 14.39 -4.34 -8.61
N THR A 15 15.66 -4.24 -9.04
CA THR A 15 16.82 -4.40 -8.14
C THR A 15 16.84 -3.34 -7.05
N ILE A 16 16.71 -2.06 -7.40
CA ILE A 16 16.69 -0.95 -6.44
C ILE A 16 15.48 -1.05 -5.51
N PHE A 17 14.30 -1.39 -6.06
CA PHE A 17 13.09 -1.57 -5.27
C PHE A 17 13.28 -2.67 -4.22
N ILE A 18 13.71 -3.87 -4.62
CA ILE A 18 13.89 -5.00 -3.71
C ILE A 18 14.96 -4.69 -2.66
N LEU A 19 16.15 -4.25 -3.07
CA LEU A 19 17.24 -3.96 -2.13
C LEU A 19 16.88 -2.81 -1.18
N GLY A 20 16.23 -1.76 -1.69
CA GLY A 20 15.75 -0.64 -0.89
C GLY A 20 14.69 -1.06 0.13
N MET A 21 13.75 -1.92 -0.28
CA MET A 21 12.74 -2.52 0.59
C MET A 21 13.39 -3.32 1.72
N LEU A 22 14.31 -4.24 1.39
CA LEU A 22 15.03 -5.07 2.36
C LEU A 22 15.85 -4.22 3.34
N TYR A 23 16.59 -3.23 2.83
CA TYR A 23 17.33 -2.29 3.67
C TYR A 23 16.41 -1.54 4.64
N ARG A 24 15.29 -1.00 4.16
CA ARG A 24 14.37 -0.21 4.98
C ARG A 24 13.69 -1.07 6.05
N LEU A 25 13.20 -2.24 5.68
CA LEU A 25 12.57 -3.19 6.59
C LEU A 25 13.57 -3.72 7.62
N GLY A 26 14.78 -4.10 7.19
CA GLY A 26 15.85 -4.56 8.08
C GLY A 26 16.26 -3.51 9.11
N ARG A 27 16.38 -2.24 8.69
CA ARG A 27 16.65 -1.12 9.60
C ARG A 27 15.56 -0.93 10.65
N TRP A 28 14.30 -1.14 10.29
CA TRP A 28 13.19 -1.07 11.24
C TRP A 28 13.15 -2.29 12.18
N ALA A 29 13.38 -3.48 11.66
CA ALA A 29 13.42 -4.71 12.45
C ALA A 29 14.57 -4.70 13.48
N GLY A 30 15.70 -4.06 13.15
CA GLY A 30 16.84 -3.92 14.05
C GLY A 30 16.70 -2.80 15.10
N ALA A 31 15.67 -1.96 15.02
CA ALA A 31 15.49 -0.86 15.97
C ALA A 31 15.04 -1.40 17.34
N ARG A 32 15.88 -1.19 18.37
CA ARG A 32 15.55 -1.60 19.75
C ARG A 32 14.50 -0.68 20.36
N ILE A 33 13.45 -1.27 20.94
CA ILE A 33 12.38 -0.56 21.64
C ILE A 33 12.59 -0.76 23.14
N VAL A 34 13.11 0.27 23.80
CA VAL A 34 13.53 0.20 25.21
C VAL A 34 12.39 0.56 26.18
N HIS A 35 11.29 1.15 25.68
CA HIS A 35 10.19 1.65 26.50
C HIS A 35 8.85 1.09 26.05
N ASN A 36 7.91 0.97 26.99
CA ASN A 36 6.51 0.71 26.66
C ASN A 36 5.86 1.98 26.12
N ILE A 37 5.71 2.04 24.81
CA ILE A 37 4.97 3.10 24.12
C ILE A 37 3.56 2.58 23.95
N THR A 38 2.63 2.92 24.85
CA THR A 38 1.20 2.56 24.73
C THR A 38 0.33 3.79 24.74
N LEU A 39 -0.81 3.73 24.05
CA LEU A 39 -1.86 4.74 24.15
C LEU A 39 -2.99 4.21 25.04
N SER A 40 -3.62 5.10 25.80
CA SER A 40 -4.87 4.79 26.50
C SER A 40 -6.04 4.77 25.50
N PRO A 41 -7.06 3.91 25.70
CA PRO A 41 -7.15 2.85 26.71
C PRO A 41 -6.26 1.65 26.35
N TRP A 42 -5.62 1.07 27.37
CA TRP A 42 -4.71 -0.07 27.21
C TRP A 42 -5.46 -1.35 26.85
N LEU A 43 -4.93 -2.09 25.88
CA LEU A 43 -5.49 -3.37 25.44
C LEU A 43 -4.97 -4.51 26.31
N GLN A 44 -5.85 -5.41 26.71
CA GLN A 44 -5.55 -6.48 27.66
C GLN A 44 -5.22 -7.81 26.96
N THR A 45 -5.75 -8.03 25.75
CA THR A 45 -5.61 -9.31 25.05
C THR A 45 -5.05 -9.14 23.65
N LYS A 46 -4.31 -10.14 23.16
CA LYS A 46 -3.80 -10.18 21.77
C LYS A 46 -4.93 -10.04 20.74
N GLY A 47 -6.10 -10.60 21.01
CA GLY A 47 -7.29 -10.48 20.15
C GLY A 47 -7.77 -9.03 20.01
N GLN A 48 -7.78 -8.26 21.11
CA GLN A 48 -8.09 -6.83 21.07
C GLN A 48 -7.06 -6.05 20.25
N VAL A 49 -5.77 -6.40 20.34
CA VAL A 49 -4.71 -5.80 19.52
C VAL A 49 -4.96 -6.05 18.04
N VAL A 50 -5.18 -7.30 17.64
CA VAL A 50 -5.45 -7.65 16.24
C VAL A 50 -6.69 -6.92 15.71
N LEU A 51 -7.76 -6.88 16.48
CA LEU A 51 -8.98 -6.14 16.11
C LEU A 51 -8.70 -4.63 16.00
N ARG A 52 -7.92 -4.05 16.93
CA ARG A 52 -7.57 -2.63 16.90
C ARG A 52 -6.72 -2.28 15.68
N VAL A 53 -5.67 -3.04 15.43
CA VAL A 53 -4.80 -2.86 14.26
C VAL A 53 -5.58 -3.08 12.96
N GLY A 54 -6.38 -4.13 12.87
CA GLY A 54 -7.20 -4.44 11.69
C GLY A 54 -8.24 -3.36 11.38
N THR A 55 -8.96 -2.87 12.39
CA THR A 55 -9.93 -1.79 12.21
C THR A 55 -9.27 -0.46 11.83
N GLU A 56 -8.06 -0.18 12.30
CA GLU A 56 -7.30 0.97 11.81
C GLU A 56 -6.77 0.76 10.39
N ALA A 57 -6.31 -0.44 10.05
CA ALA A 57 -5.71 -0.73 8.74
C ALA A 57 -6.73 -0.70 7.59
N PHE A 58 -7.91 -1.31 7.79
CA PHE A 58 -8.90 -1.49 6.72
C PHE A 58 -10.04 -0.49 6.76
N LEU A 59 -10.42 -0.01 7.95
CA LEU A 59 -11.59 0.87 8.11
C LEU A 59 -11.22 2.29 8.53
N PHE A 60 -9.93 2.58 8.76
CA PHE A 60 -9.45 3.88 9.24
C PHE A 60 -10.29 4.41 10.41
N ARG A 61 -10.60 3.57 11.41
CA ARG A 61 -11.57 3.89 12.47
C ARG A 61 -11.31 5.24 13.15
N ASN A 62 -10.07 5.57 13.50
CA ASN A 62 -9.79 6.88 14.11
C ASN A 62 -10.17 8.03 13.18
N LEU A 63 -9.90 7.89 11.88
CA LEU A 63 -10.26 8.90 10.89
C LEU A 63 -11.78 9.04 10.75
N PHE A 64 -12.52 7.93 10.82
CA PHE A 64 -13.99 7.95 10.82
C PHE A 64 -14.56 8.75 11.99
N ILE A 65 -13.93 8.65 13.17
CA ILE A 65 -14.36 9.34 14.39
C ILE A 65 -14.09 10.85 14.28
N TYR A 66 -12.90 11.26 13.81
CA TYR A 66 -12.45 12.65 13.90
C TYR A 66 -12.62 13.49 12.63
N ASP A 67 -12.59 12.88 11.43
CA ASP A 67 -12.79 13.61 10.17
C ASP A 67 -13.40 12.68 9.11
N LYS A 68 -14.74 12.60 9.13
CA LYS A 68 -15.54 11.77 8.20
C LYS A 68 -15.31 12.11 6.72
N ALA A 69 -15.01 13.37 6.42
CA ALA A 69 -14.78 13.81 5.05
C ALA A 69 -13.43 13.29 4.54
N LEU A 70 -12.38 13.43 5.36
CA LEU A 70 -11.08 12.81 5.06
C LEU A 70 -11.17 11.29 5.02
N TRP A 71 -11.94 10.68 5.93
CA TRP A 71 -12.17 9.24 5.96
C TRP A 71 -12.74 8.72 4.64
N ALA A 72 -13.83 9.33 4.14
CA ALA A 72 -14.47 8.87 2.91
C ALA A 72 -13.51 8.97 1.72
N GLY A 73 -12.82 10.12 1.57
CA GLY A 73 -11.86 10.30 0.48
C GLY A 73 -10.65 9.37 0.58
N ALA A 74 -10.11 9.18 1.79
CA ALA A 74 -8.96 8.30 2.00
C ALA A 74 -9.33 6.83 1.80
N LEU A 75 -10.50 6.38 2.27
CA LEU A 75 -10.97 5.01 2.10
C LEU A 75 -11.22 4.70 0.63
N LEU A 76 -11.93 5.56 -0.09
CA LEU A 76 -12.17 5.40 -1.53
C LEU A 76 -10.86 5.36 -2.32
N MET A 77 -9.92 6.26 -2.01
CA MET A 77 -8.61 6.29 -2.65
C MET A 77 -7.85 4.97 -2.42
N HIS A 78 -7.70 4.52 -1.18
CA HIS A 78 -6.95 3.29 -0.88
C HIS A 78 -7.64 2.04 -1.39
N PHE A 79 -8.97 1.97 -1.30
CA PHE A 79 -9.73 0.82 -1.81
C PHE A 79 -9.60 0.72 -3.34
N ALA A 80 -9.75 1.83 -4.06
CA ALA A 80 -9.57 1.84 -5.51
C ALA A 80 -8.11 1.55 -5.90
N LEU A 81 -7.13 2.12 -5.20
CA LEU A 81 -5.71 1.84 -5.42
C LEU A 81 -5.39 0.36 -5.22
N PHE A 82 -5.86 -0.25 -4.12
CA PHE A 82 -5.67 -1.67 -3.85
C PHE A 82 -6.26 -2.54 -4.96
N ASN A 83 -7.50 -2.28 -5.37
CA ASN A 83 -8.14 -3.02 -6.45
C ASN A 83 -7.41 -2.84 -7.79
N ILE A 84 -6.87 -1.65 -8.08
CA ILE A 84 -6.05 -1.43 -9.28
C ILE A 84 -4.76 -2.24 -9.21
N LEU A 85 -4.04 -2.22 -8.07
CA LEU A 85 -2.79 -2.97 -7.92
C LEU A 85 -3.01 -4.48 -8.05
N VAL A 86 -4.03 -5.02 -7.36
CA VAL A 86 -4.43 -6.43 -7.47
C VAL A 86 -4.89 -6.73 -8.90
N GLY A 87 -5.67 -5.84 -9.50
CA GLY A 87 -6.16 -5.97 -10.88
C GLY A 87 -5.04 -5.99 -11.91
N HIS A 88 -3.94 -5.27 -11.71
CA HIS A 88 -2.75 -5.38 -12.58
C HIS A 88 -2.12 -6.78 -12.44
N LEU A 89 -1.87 -7.23 -11.21
CA LEU A 89 -1.22 -8.53 -10.97
C LEU A 89 -2.07 -9.69 -11.51
N VAL A 90 -3.34 -9.72 -11.14
CA VAL A 90 -4.27 -10.80 -11.46
C VAL A 90 -4.73 -10.69 -12.91
N GLY A 91 -5.00 -9.48 -13.41
CA GLY A 91 -5.43 -9.25 -14.79
C GLY A 91 -4.36 -9.65 -15.81
N PHE A 92 -3.08 -9.36 -15.56
CA PHE A 92 -2.00 -9.82 -16.45
C PHE A 92 -1.73 -11.32 -16.31
N GLY A 93 -1.77 -11.85 -15.08
CA GLY A 93 -1.52 -13.28 -14.82
C GLY A 93 -2.59 -14.19 -15.43
N PHE A 94 -3.86 -13.80 -15.35
CA PHE A 94 -5.00 -14.60 -15.81
C PHE A 94 -5.68 -14.03 -17.07
N LEU A 95 -5.10 -13.02 -17.73
CA LEU A 95 -5.68 -12.35 -18.90
C LEU A 95 -7.15 -11.91 -18.72
N GLY A 96 -7.51 -11.42 -17.53
CA GLY A 96 -8.89 -11.02 -17.21
C GLY A 96 -9.85 -12.17 -16.91
N THR A 97 -9.41 -13.42 -16.89
CA THR A 97 -10.26 -14.59 -16.60
C THR A 97 -10.28 -15.01 -15.12
N GLN A 98 -9.79 -14.18 -14.21
CA GLN A 98 -9.60 -14.56 -12.80
C GLN A 98 -10.88 -14.94 -12.05
N PHE A 99 -12.06 -14.45 -12.47
CA PHE A 99 -13.31 -14.74 -11.78
C PHE A 99 -13.81 -16.17 -12.06
N THR A 100 -13.26 -16.82 -13.09
CA THR A 100 -13.49 -18.25 -13.37
C THR A 100 -12.89 -19.16 -12.29
N LEU A 101 -11.93 -18.65 -11.50
CA LEU A 101 -11.30 -19.38 -10.39
C LEU A 101 -12.23 -19.57 -9.18
N ILE A 102 -13.46 -19.05 -9.24
CA ILE A 102 -14.47 -19.16 -8.19
C ILE A 102 -15.60 -20.06 -8.72
N PRO A 103 -15.47 -21.40 -8.64
CA PRO A 103 -16.36 -22.33 -9.35
C PRO A 103 -17.82 -22.20 -8.92
N VAL A 104 -18.06 -21.83 -7.65
CA VAL A 104 -19.41 -21.66 -7.10
C VAL A 104 -20.23 -20.57 -7.80
N LEU A 105 -19.57 -19.62 -8.48
CA LEU A 105 -20.25 -18.54 -9.19
C LEU A 105 -20.60 -18.89 -10.65
N GLY A 106 -20.07 -19.98 -11.21
CA GLY A 106 -20.37 -20.42 -12.58
C GLY A 106 -20.04 -19.38 -13.67
N ILE A 107 -19.05 -18.53 -13.44
CA ILE A 107 -18.70 -17.40 -14.33
C ILE A 107 -17.97 -17.91 -15.58
N THR A 108 -18.45 -17.52 -16.77
CA THR A 108 -17.78 -17.85 -18.03
C THR A 108 -16.52 -16.98 -18.24
N PRO A 109 -15.54 -17.43 -19.04
CA PRO A 109 -14.34 -16.63 -19.35
C PRO A 109 -14.66 -15.25 -19.94
N GLU A 110 -15.69 -15.16 -20.79
CA GLU A 110 -16.14 -13.93 -21.43
C GLU A 110 -16.68 -12.94 -20.39
N LEU A 111 -17.57 -13.43 -19.50
CA LEU A 111 -18.11 -12.61 -18.42
C LEU A 111 -17.01 -12.15 -17.45
N SER A 112 -16.03 -13.01 -17.16
CA SER A 112 -14.88 -12.63 -16.32
C SER A 112 -14.06 -11.51 -16.97
N LEU A 113 -13.83 -11.57 -18.28
CA LEU A 113 -13.10 -10.53 -19.01
C LEU A 113 -13.86 -9.19 -18.98
N GLU A 114 -15.18 -9.22 -19.21
CA GLU A 114 -16.03 -8.05 -19.09
C GLU A 114 -16.00 -7.44 -17.69
N MET A 115 -16.12 -8.27 -16.65
CA MET A 115 -16.02 -7.83 -15.26
C MET A 115 -14.64 -7.21 -14.96
N SER A 116 -13.56 -7.81 -15.47
CA SER A 116 -12.20 -7.28 -15.30
C SER A 116 -12.02 -5.91 -15.94
N ASN A 117 -12.56 -5.75 -17.15
CA ASN A 117 -12.55 -4.47 -17.86
C ASN A 117 -13.38 -3.42 -17.12
N LEU A 118 -14.58 -3.80 -16.65
CA LEU A 118 -15.48 -2.94 -15.91
C LEU A 118 -14.87 -2.49 -14.58
N PHE A 119 -14.36 -3.41 -13.76
CA PHE A 119 -13.74 -3.06 -12.48
C PHE A 119 -12.50 -2.21 -12.67
N GLY A 120 -11.66 -2.52 -13.66
CA GLY A 120 -10.51 -1.69 -14.00
C GLY A 120 -10.92 -0.25 -14.36
N ALA A 121 -11.98 -0.08 -15.14
CA ALA A 121 -12.53 1.22 -15.49
C ALA A 121 -13.11 1.97 -14.27
N ILE A 122 -13.96 1.32 -13.49
CA ILE A 122 -14.61 1.92 -12.31
C ILE A 122 -13.54 2.37 -11.30
N PHE A 123 -12.64 1.48 -10.91
CA PHE A 123 -11.63 1.83 -9.91
C PHE A 123 -10.63 2.86 -10.45
N GLY A 124 -10.33 2.86 -11.75
CA GLY A 124 -9.53 3.90 -12.41
C GLY A 124 -10.13 5.30 -12.23
N ILE A 125 -11.44 5.43 -12.44
CA ILE A 125 -12.17 6.69 -12.25
C ILE A 125 -12.26 7.05 -10.77
N VAL A 126 -12.64 6.10 -9.91
CA VAL A 126 -12.78 6.33 -8.45
C VAL A 126 -11.45 6.78 -7.86
N LEU A 127 -10.34 6.14 -8.21
CA LEU A 127 -9.01 6.53 -7.75
C LEU A 127 -8.67 7.96 -8.21
N PHE A 128 -8.90 8.28 -9.48
CA PHE A 128 -8.61 9.60 -10.02
C PHE A 128 -9.40 10.71 -9.31
N VAL A 129 -10.71 10.52 -9.13
CA VAL A 129 -11.59 11.48 -8.44
C VAL A 129 -11.22 11.60 -6.96
N ALA A 130 -10.91 10.49 -6.28
CA ALA A 130 -10.50 10.52 -4.88
C ALA A 130 -9.15 11.25 -4.69
N LEU A 131 -8.20 11.09 -5.62
CA LEU A 131 -6.94 11.84 -5.62
C LEU A 131 -7.17 13.34 -5.81
N LEU A 132 -8.04 13.74 -6.75
CA LEU A 132 -8.44 15.14 -6.93
C LEU A 132 -9.05 15.73 -5.66
N TYR A 133 -9.98 15.00 -5.04
CA TYR A 133 -10.62 15.42 -3.78
C TYR A 133 -9.58 15.61 -2.66
N LEU A 134 -8.67 14.65 -2.48
CA LEU A 134 -7.64 14.73 -1.44
C LEU A 134 -6.64 15.87 -1.69
N LEU A 135 -6.28 16.11 -2.95
CA LEU A 135 -5.43 17.24 -3.35
C LEU A 135 -6.14 18.57 -3.08
N TYR A 136 -7.39 18.70 -3.53
CA TYR A 136 -8.22 19.88 -3.26
C TYR A 136 -8.32 20.16 -1.77
N ARG A 137 -8.68 19.16 -0.95
CA ARG A 137 -8.80 19.31 0.51
C ARG A 137 -7.51 19.81 1.14
N ARG A 138 -6.35 19.32 0.68
CA ARG A 138 -5.03 19.71 1.17
C ARG A 138 -4.66 21.15 0.80
N LEU A 139 -5.11 21.63 -0.36
CA LEU A 139 -4.91 22.99 -0.85
C LEU A 139 -5.99 23.97 -0.39
N ALA A 140 -7.15 23.51 0.08
CA ALA A 140 -8.26 24.37 0.49
C ALA A 140 -8.32 24.60 2.01
N LYS A 141 -8.05 23.57 2.83
CA LYS A 141 -8.17 23.69 4.30
C LYS A 141 -6.93 24.32 4.93
N GLU A 142 -7.08 25.50 5.54
CA GLU A 142 -5.99 26.23 6.21
C GLU A 142 -5.24 25.40 7.26
N ALA A 143 -5.97 24.72 8.15
CA ALA A 143 -5.38 23.85 9.16
C ALA A 143 -4.49 22.74 8.55
N VAL A 144 -4.83 22.25 7.36
CA VAL A 144 -4.04 21.23 6.66
C VAL A 144 -2.81 21.86 6.02
N LYS A 145 -2.93 23.06 5.43
CA LYS A 145 -1.80 23.79 4.83
C LYS A 145 -0.68 24.04 5.84
N LEU A 146 -1.02 24.36 7.09
CA LEU A 146 -0.05 24.64 8.16
C LEU A 146 0.89 23.46 8.46
N VAL A 147 0.42 22.22 8.28
CA VAL A 147 1.19 20.99 8.54
C VAL A 147 1.63 20.29 7.25
N ASN A 148 1.38 20.90 6.10
CA ASN A 148 1.62 20.29 4.80
C ASN A 148 3.08 20.38 4.38
N LYS A 149 3.67 19.26 3.94
CA LYS A 149 5.01 19.28 3.32
C LYS A 149 4.88 19.31 1.79
N PRO A 150 5.79 19.98 1.05
CA PRO A 150 5.74 19.99 -0.41
C PRO A 150 5.68 18.59 -1.03
N SER A 151 6.39 17.62 -0.45
CA SER A 151 6.37 16.22 -0.85
C SER A 151 4.95 15.62 -0.90
N ASP A 152 4.05 16.08 -0.04
CA ASP A 152 2.73 15.47 0.11
C ASP A 152 1.80 15.86 -1.04
N ASN A 153 1.92 17.09 -1.53
CA ASN A 153 1.25 17.54 -2.74
C ASN A 153 1.85 16.85 -3.97
N LEU A 154 3.17 16.74 -4.03
CA LEU A 154 3.87 16.14 -5.17
C LEU A 154 3.48 14.68 -5.36
N TRP A 155 3.34 13.90 -4.29
CA TRP A 155 2.88 12.51 -4.42
C TRP A 155 1.45 12.39 -4.93
N LEU A 156 0.53 13.25 -4.47
CA LEU A 156 -0.84 13.25 -4.97
C LEU A 156 -0.90 13.65 -6.45
N LEU A 157 -0.16 14.69 -6.86
CA LEU A 157 -0.04 15.10 -8.26
C LEU A 157 0.59 14.00 -9.11
N TYR A 158 1.64 13.37 -8.62
CA TYR A 158 2.32 12.27 -9.31
C TYR A 158 1.38 11.10 -9.57
N LEU A 159 0.66 10.64 -8.54
CA LEU A 159 -0.32 9.57 -8.68
C LEU A 159 -1.49 9.98 -9.59
N LEU A 160 -1.91 11.24 -9.55
CA LEU A 160 -2.96 11.76 -10.43
C LEU A 160 -2.54 11.66 -11.90
N VAL A 161 -1.30 12.05 -12.23
CA VAL A 161 -0.75 11.91 -13.59
C VAL A 161 -0.62 10.44 -13.97
N LEU A 162 -0.07 9.60 -13.10
CA LEU A 162 0.12 8.18 -13.35
C LEU A 162 -1.21 7.47 -13.65
N VAL A 163 -2.23 7.72 -12.82
CA VAL A 163 -3.58 7.15 -13.00
C VAL A 163 -4.29 7.77 -14.21
N GLY A 164 -4.12 9.08 -14.44
CA GLY A 164 -4.68 9.75 -15.62
C GLY A 164 -4.17 9.12 -16.93
N ILE A 165 -2.87 8.86 -17.01
CA ILE A 165 -2.26 8.16 -18.16
C ILE A 165 -2.77 6.72 -18.27
N GLY A 166 -2.91 6.01 -17.15
CA GLY A 166 -3.51 4.67 -17.13
C GLY A 166 -4.95 4.67 -17.66
N ASN A 167 -5.76 5.66 -17.25
CA ASN A 167 -7.12 5.85 -17.72
C ASN A 167 -7.18 6.19 -19.21
N ILE A 168 -6.24 6.98 -19.74
CA ILE A 168 -6.15 7.23 -21.19
C ILE A 168 -5.98 5.91 -21.96
N MET A 169 -5.06 5.04 -21.54
CA MET A 169 -4.88 3.72 -22.17
C MET A 169 -6.09 2.79 -22.00
N ARG A 170 -6.96 3.05 -21.02
CA ARG A 170 -8.18 2.25 -20.82
C ARG A 170 -9.33 2.75 -21.70
N PHE A 171 -9.54 4.06 -21.74
CA PHE A 171 -10.76 4.68 -22.29
C PHE A 171 -10.61 5.24 -23.69
N VAL A 172 -9.39 5.52 -24.16
CA VAL A 172 -9.17 6.06 -25.51
C VAL A 172 -8.81 4.92 -26.45
N PRO A 173 -9.67 4.57 -27.44
CA PRO A 173 -9.47 3.41 -28.29
C PRO A 173 -8.12 3.39 -29.01
N ASP A 174 -7.66 4.55 -29.52
CA ASP A 174 -6.39 4.68 -30.24
C ASP A 174 -5.15 4.36 -29.38
N TYR A 175 -5.29 4.44 -28.06
CA TYR A 175 -4.20 4.17 -27.12
C TYR A 175 -4.46 2.92 -26.28
N HIS A 176 -5.49 2.13 -26.63
CA HIS A 176 -5.86 0.95 -25.89
C HIS A 176 -4.75 -0.12 -25.91
N ILE A 177 -4.48 -0.70 -24.75
CA ILE A 177 -3.51 -1.77 -24.60
C ILE A 177 -4.19 -3.02 -24.05
N GLU A 178 -4.09 -4.11 -24.80
CA GLU A 178 -4.61 -5.42 -24.40
C GLU A 178 -3.73 -6.10 -23.35
N TYR A 179 -4.36 -6.88 -22.46
CA TYR A 179 -3.67 -7.60 -21.39
C TYR A 179 -2.59 -8.56 -21.89
N ILE A 180 -2.83 -9.19 -23.04
CA ILE A 180 -1.92 -10.21 -23.60
C ILE A 180 -0.56 -9.61 -23.98
N LEU A 181 -0.57 -8.41 -24.59
CA LEU A 181 0.66 -7.71 -24.98
C LEU A 181 1.51 -7.36 -23.75
N VAL A 182 0.87 -6.89 -22.67
CA VAL A 182 1.55 -6.56 -21.42
C VAL A 182 2.08 -7.80 -20.72
N ARG A 183 1.30 -8.88 -20.67
CA ARG A 183 1.72 -10.17 -20.08
C ARG A 183 2.94 -10.72 -20.81
N ASP A 184 2.91 -10.76 -22.14
CA ASP A 184 3.99 -11.33 -22.93
C ASP A 184 5.27 -10.48 -22.81
N TYR A 185 5.13 -9.16 -22.76
CA TYR A 185 6.22 -8.23 -22.45
C TYR A 185 6.84 -8.49 -21.07
N ILE A 186 6.03 -8.54 -20.00
CA ILE A 186 6.51 -8.80 -18.62
C ILE A 186 7.16 -10.19 -18.55
N THR A 187 6.56 -11.20 -19.18
CA THR A 187 7.07 -12.58 -19.19
C THR A 187 8.42 -12.66 -19.88
N ALA A 188 8.59 -11.99 -21.02
CA ALA A 188 9.87 -11.91 -21.71
C ALA A 188 10.96 -11.28 -20.83
N LEU A 189 10.65 -10.18 -20.12
CA LEU A 189 11.60 -9.55 -19.20
C LEU A 189 12.00 -10.47 -18.04
N ILE A 190 11.02 -11.13 -17.41
CA ILE A 190 11.27 -12.05 -16.28
C ILE A 190 12.11 -13.25 -16.72
N LEU A 191 11.83 -13.82 -17.90
CA LEU A 191 12.55 -14.97 -18.43
C LEU A 191 13.87 -14.60 -19.12
N PHE A 192 14.27 -13.32 -19.11
CA PHE A 192 15.45 -12.79 -19.82
C PHE A 192 15.47 -13.18 -21.31
N ARG A 193 14.28 -13.16 -21.95
CA ARG A 193 14.09 -13.45 -23.37
C ARG A 193 13.85 -12.17 -24.16
N PRO A 194 14.16 -12.15 -25.46
CA PRO A 194 13.78 -11.04 -26.32
C PRO A 194 12.27 -10.78 -26.28
N VAL A 195 11.88 -9.52 -26.11
CA VAL A 195 10.47 -9.09 -26.20
C VAL A 195 9.98 -9.29 -27.62
N VAL A 196 8.92 -10.08 -27.80
CA VAL A 196 8.34 -10.41 -29.12
C VAL A 196 7.57 -9.21 -29.68
N HIS A 197 6.71 -8.59 -28.86
CA HIS A 197 5.82 -7.48 -29.25
C HIS A 197 6.45 -6.11 -28.96
N MET A 198 7.53 -5.78 -29.64
CA MET A 198 8.24 -4.51 -29.47
C MET A 198 7.41 -3.29 -29.88
N GLU A 199 6.41 -3.48 -30.74
CA GLU A 199 5.45 -2.46 -31.16
C GLU A 199 4.66 -1.87 -29.97
N LEU A 200 4.52 -2.61 -28.87
CA LEU A 200 3.94 -2.10 -27.62
C LEU A 200 4.68 -0.83 -27.14
N LEU A 201 6.00 -0.79 -27.31
CA LEU A 201 6.84 0.35 -26.93
C LEU A 201 6.69 1.56 -27.86
N ASN A 202 5.92 1.43 -28.95
CA ASN A 202 5.56 2.56 -29.82
C ASN A 202 4.38 3.36 -29.28
N ASN A 203 3.54 2.77 -28.42
CA ASN A 203 2.49 3.52 -27.74
C ASN A 203 3.12 4.45 -26.69
N GLY A 204 3.04 5.76 -26.95
CA GLY A 204 3.64 6.78 -26.08
C GLY A 204 3.06 6.78 -24.67
N PHE A 205 1.75 6.58 -24.52
CA PHE A 205 1.11 6.53 -23.20
C PHE A 205 1.54 5.31 -22.41
N PHE A 206 1.70 4.16 -23.05
CA PHE A 206 2.27 2.97 -22.41
C PHE A 206 3.69 3.21 -21.92
N LEU A 207 4.55 3.78 -22.76
CA LEU A 207 5.94 4.04 -22.39
C LEU A 207 6.05 5.05 -21.24
N VAL A 208 5.24 6.12 -21.26
CA VAL A 208 5.21 7.10 -20.17
C VAL A 208 4.63 6.48 -18.90
N HIS A 209 3.54 5.71 -18.99
CA HIS A 209 2.98 5.02 -17.84
C HIS A 209 4.01 4.09 -17.20
N LEU A 210 4.68 3.27 -18.02
CA LEU A 210 5.74 2.36 -17.59
C LEU A 210 6.90 3.13 -16.95
N LEU A 211 7.34 4.25 -17.53
CA LEU A 211 8.39 5.08 -16.94
C LEU A 211 7.98 5.63 -15.57
N LEU A 212 6.74 6.12 -15.43
CA LEU A 212 6.23 6.60 -14.15
C LEU A 212 6.15 5.45 -13.13
N VAL A 213 5.63 4.29 -13.50
CA VAL A 213 5.64 3.12 -12.59
C VAL A 213 7.08 2.76 -12.18
N GLN A 214 8.04 2.81 -13.08
CA GLN A 214 9.45 2.55 -12.76
C GLN A 214 10.05 3.57 -11.79
N ILE A 215 9.78 4.86 -11.99
CA ILE A 215 10.20 5.93 -11.08
C ILE A 215 9.53 5.75 -9.71
N LEU A 216 8.23 5.45 -9.70
CA LEU A 216 7.48 5.16 -8.47
C LEU A 216 8.16 4.06 -7.67
N LEU A 217 8.48 2.93 -8.29
CA LEU A 217 9.13 1.78 -7.64
C LEU A 217 10.55 2.10 -7.17
N ILE A 218 11.35 2.83 -7.95
CA ILE A 218 12.71 3.24 -7.54
C ILE A 218 12.66 4.11 -6.27
N VAL A 219 11.72 5.06 -6.21
CA VAL A 219 11.61 6.01 -5.10
C VAL A 219 10.83 5.44 -3.91
N PHE A 220 9.96 4.44 -4.15
CA PHE A 220 9.07 3.84 -3.15
C PHE A 220 9.75 3.55 -1.79
N PRO A 221 10.85 2.76 -1.72
CA PRO A 221 11.46 2.37 -0.44
C PRO A 221 12.05 3.53 0.36
N PHE A 222 12.29 4.68 -0.29
CA PHE A 222 12.86 5.88 0.31
C PHE A 222 11.82 6.96 0.60
N SER A 223 10.54 6.68 0.34
CA SER A 223 9.45 7.64 0.40
C SER A 223 8.46 7.39 1.54
N LYS A 224 7.45 8.25 1.65
CA LYS A 224 6.30 8.07 2.55
C LYS A 224 5.38 6.92 2.12
N LEU A 225 5.51 6.38 0.91
CA LEU A 225 4.71 5.25 0.44
C LEU A 225 4.98 3.96 1.22
N MET A 226 6.14 3.87 1.88
CA MET A 226 6.48 2.83 2.85
C MET A 226 5.54 2.74 4.06
N HIS A 227 4.61 3.70 4.22
CA HIS A 227 3.63 3.68 5.29
C HIS A 227 2.82 2.38 5.34
N VAL A 228 2.58 1.69 4.22
CA VAL A 228 1.82 0.43 4.22
C VAL A 228 2.48 -0.62 5.11
N PHE A 229 3.80 -0.72 5.12
CA PHE A 229 4.55 -1.63 5.99
C PHE A 229 4.80 -1.03 7.36
N GLY A 230 5.16 0.26 7.40
CA GLY A 230 5.48 0.97 8.63
C GLY A 230 4.28 1.09 9.59
N MET A 231 3.06 1.15 9.05
CA MET A 231 1.83 1.22 9.84
C MET A 231 1.63 -0.03 10.70
N PHE A 232 1.85 -1.24 10.16
CA PHE A 232 1.73 -2.46 10.97
C PHE A 232 2.76 -2.52 12.09
N ALA A 233 4.01 -2.13 11.82
CA ALA A 233 5.05 -2.08 12.82
C ALA A 233 4.71 -1.05 13.92
N GLU A 234 4.39 0.19 13.56
CA GLU A 234 4.03 1.25 14.52
C GLU A 234 2.80 0.87 15.34
N ARG A 235 1.74 0.38 14.68
CA ARG A 235 0.50 0.00 15.35
C ARG A 235 0.70 -1.18 16.28
N TYR A 236 1.54 -2.15 15.93
CA TYR A 236 1.88 -3.24 16.84
C TYR A 236 2.61 -2.71 18.08
N ILE A 237 3.61 -1.84 17.90
CA ILE A 237 4.37 -1.26 19.01
C ILE A 237 3.46 -0.49 19.97
N VAL A 238 2.56 0.33 19.43
CA VAL A 238 1.68 1.22 20.21
C VAL A 238 0.50 0.50 20.87
N ASN A 239 0.02 -0.59 20.26
CA ASN A 239 -1.18 -1.31 20.73
C ASN A 239 -0.85 -2.66 21.35
N ARG A 240 0.42 -3.06 21.49
CA ARG A 240 0.77 -4.32 22.16
C ARG A 240 0.24 -4.34 23.58
N VAL A 241 -0.07 -5.53 24.08
CA VAL A 241 -0.48 -5.72 25.49
C VAL A 241 0.61 -5.13 26.39
N TYR A 242 0.20 -4.26 27.29
CA TYR A 242 1.13 -3.59 28.20
C TYR A 242 1.61 -4.60 29.26
N HIS A 243 2.92 -4.77 29.36
CA HIS A 243 3.57 -5.56 30.39
C HIS A 243 4.45 -4.64 31.23
N ASP A 244 4.21 -4.57 32.55
CA ASP A 244 5.05 -3.77 33.45
C ASP A 244 6.08 -4.66 34.16
N PRO A 245 7.38 -4.32 34.09
CA PRO A 245 8.03 -3.29 33.26
C PRO A 245 8.25 -3.78 31.82
N ALA A 246 8.74 -2.89 30.95
CA ALA A 246 9.09 -3.27 29.60
C ALA A 246 10.05 -4.48 29.60
N PRO A 247 9.83 -5.49 28.74
CA PRO A 247 10.73 -6.62 28.62
C PRO A 247 12.17 -6.15 28.39
N ASP A 248 13.13 -6.80 29.03
CA ASP A 248 14.57 -6.57 28.85
C ASP A 248 15.12 -5.22 29.35
N LEU A 249 14.47 -4.58 30.32
CA LEU A 249 15.08 -3.48 31.08
C LEU A 249 16.18 -4.04 32.02
N PRO A 250 17.47 -3.78 31.75
CA PRO A 250 18.53 -4.21 32.66
C PRO A 250 18.34 -3.52 34.01
N ASN A 251 18.46 -4.29 35.10
CA ASN A 251 18.40 -3.83 36.50
C ASN A 251 17.02 -3.38 37.02
N VAL A 252 15.91 -3.80 36.42
CA VAL A 252 14.58 -3.59 37.01
C VAL A 252 14.07 -4.89 37.63
N ASP A 253 14.21 -5.03 38.95
CA ASP A 253 13.58 -6.11 39.71
C ASP A 253 12.11 -5.74 39.97
N VAL A 254 11.24 -6.25 39.10
CA VAL A 254 9.78 -6.05 39.13
C VAL A 254 9.17 -6.52 40.44
N VAL A 255 9.70 -7.62 40.98
CA VAL A 255 9.19 -8.26 42.19
C VAL A 255 9.55 -7.41 43.39
N ALA A 256 10.81 -6.95 43.48
CA ALA A 256 11.23 -6.01 44.50
C ALA A 256 10.49 -4.67 44.41
N ALA A 257 10.25 -4.15 43.21
CA ALA A 257 9.53 -2.88 43.01
C ALA A 257 8.04 -2.98 43.44
N ARG A 258 7.38 -4.11 43.17
CA ARG A 258 6.02 -4.39 43.65
C ARG A 258 5.98 -4.53 45.17
N GLN A 259 6.91 -5.29 45.74
CA GLN A 259 7.03 -5.47 47.20
C GLN A 259 7.34 -4.14 47.92
N ALA A 260 8.10 -3.25 47.28
CA ALA A 260 8.40 -1.91 47.79
C ALA A 260 7.24 -0.91 47.60
N GLY A 261 6.11 -1.30 47.00
CA GLY A 261 4.94 -0.45 46.83
C GLY A 261 5.12 0.67 45.81
N LEU A 262 6.04 0.53 44.84
CA LEU A 262 6.37 1.57 43.85
C LEU A 262 5.30 1.74 42.75
N GLY A 263 4.08 1.23 42.95
CA GLY A 263 2.94 1.44 42.05
C GLY A 263 2.97 0.64 40.74
N VAL A 264 3.78 -0.43 40.68
CA VAL A 264 3.86 -1.34 39.53
C VAL A 264 2.60 -2.24 39.49
N PRO A 265 1.77 -2.20 38.43
CA PRO A 265 0.57 -3.04 38.34
C PRO A 265 0.89 -4.54 38.37
N ASP A 266 0.03 -5.34 38.98
CA ASP A 266 0.14 -6.81 38.97
C ASP A 266 -0.16 -7.33 37.57
N GLY A 267 0.85 -7.91 36.91
CA GLY A 267 0.77 -8.47 35.55
C GLY A 267 -0.12 -9.71 35.41
N ASN A 268 -0.98 -10.00 36.38
CA ASN A 268 -1.81 -11.20 36.44
C ASN A 268 -3.09 -11.12 35.58
N THR A 269 -3.27 -10.06 34.77
CA THR A 269 -4.43 -9.93 33.87
C THR A 269 -4.17 -10.29 32.40
N ALA A 270 -2.95 -10.72 32.04
CA ALA A 270 -2.59 -11.10 30.66
C ALA A 270 -2.12 -12.57 30.51
N GLY A 271 -2.41 -13.40 31.52
CA GLY A 271 -2.04 -14.80 31.55
C GLY A 271 -3.10 -15.75 30.98
N GLU A 272 -3.59 -15.55 29.76
CA GLU A 272 -4.27 -16.62 28.99
C GLU A 272 -4.02 -16.45 27.48
N GLY A 273 -3.42 -17.47 26.85
CA GLY A 273 -3.40 -17.63 25.39
C GLY A 273 -2.02 -17.74 24.75
N VAL A 274 -1.48 -18.97 24.82
CA VAL A 274 -0.47 -19.54 23.91
C VAL A 274 -0.79 -19.18 22.46
#